data_AF-A0A7W0JFU1-F1
#
_entry.id   AF-A0A7W0JFU1-F1
#
_cell.length_a   1.000
_cell.length_b   1.000
_cell.length_c   1.000
_cell.angle_alpha   90.00
_cell.angle_beta   90.00
_cell.angle_gamma   90.00
#
_symmetry.space_group_name_H-M   'P 1'
#
loop_
_entity.id
_entity.type
_entity.pdbx_description
1 polymer ?
#
loop_
_entity_poly.entity_id
_entity_poly.type
_entity_poly.pdbx_seq_one_letter_code
_entity_poly.pdbx_strand_id
1 'polypeptide(L)'
;MFKHPNCKEKLIDIAILGAVNKGGTHLDCFDGALPQMYSKHGFVPTAKVAFNDTSSLKIGILNGMAPLIFIFMSYDSDAAKTVGPNQNIRGPLIKQAIADLPYSSSYEDAEKI
;
A
#
# COMPACT_ATOMS: atom_id res chain seq x y z
N MET A 1 12.40 8.01 -11.78
CA MET A 1 11.39 9.04 -11.44
C MET A 1 11.51 10.19 -12.43
N PHE A 2 10.43 10.52 -13.14
CA PHE A 2 10.39 11.69 -14.01
C PHE A 2 10.49 12.98 -13.19
N LYS A 3 11.27 13.95 -13.67
CA LYS A 3 11.48 15.24 -12.99
C LYS A 3 11.39 16.35 -14.02
N HIS A 4 10.51 17.32 -13.79
CA HIS A 4 10.41 18.55 -14.57
C HIS A 4 10.16 19.72 -13.59
N PRO A 5 10.88 20.86 -13.68
CA PRO A 5 10.81 21.92 -12.67
C PRO A 5 9.41 22.47 -12.41
N ASN A 6 8.56 22.47 -13.44
CA ASN A 6 7.19 22.98 -13.36
C ASN A 6 6.14 21.89 -13.11
N CYS A 7 6.53 20.61 -13.10
CA CYS A 7 5.58 19.52 -12.85
C CYS A 7 5.58 19.19 -11.35
N LYS A 8 4.49 19.55 -10.67
CA LYS A 8 4.28 19.25 -9.25
C LYS A 8 3.59 17.91 -9.03
N GLU A 9 2.99 17.33 -10.08
CA GLU A 9 2.32 16.05 -10.02
C GLU A 9 3.33 14.90 -9.98
N LYS A 10 3.07 13.92 -9.12
CA LYS A 10 3.88 12.70 -9.07
C LYS A 10 3.25 11.66 -9.97
N LEU A 11 4.09 10.89 -10.66
CA LEU A 11 3.65 9.79 -11.54
C LEU A 11 2.66 8.84 -10.84
N ILE A 12 2.89 8.55 -9.56
CA ILE A 12 2.03 7.67 -8.77
C ILE A 12 0.61 8.24 -8.61
N ASP A 13 0.47 9.56 -8.45
CA ASP A 13 -0.84 10.19 -8.29
C ASP A 13 -1.61 10.11 -9.62
N ILE A 14 -0.93 10.37 -10.73
CA ILE A 14 -1.50 10.26 -12.09
C ILE A 14 -1.93 8.82 -12.39
N ALA A 15 -1.06 7.84 -12.13
CA ALA A 15 -1.31 6.44 -12.45
C ALA A 15 -2.48 5.87 -11.64
N ILE A 16 -2.54 6.16 -10.34
CA ILE A 16 -3.57 5.64 -9.45
C ILE A 16 -4.93 6.25 -9.78
N LEU A 17 -5.02 7.56 -9.95
CA LEU A 17 -6.26 8.21 -10.39
C LEU A 17 -6.72 7.69 -11.76
N GLY A 18 -5.78 7.50 -12.69
CA GLY A 18 -6.07 6.91 -13.99
C GLY A 18 -6.62 5.49 -13.92
N ALA A 19 -6.12 4.66 -13.01
CA ALA A 19 -6.61 3.31 -12.77
C ALA A 19 -8.01 3.31 -12.14
N VAL A 20 -8.22 4.11 -11.09
CA VAL A 20 -9.52 4.25 -10.40
C VAL A 20 -10.61 4.73 -11.37
N ASN A 21 -10.31 5.74 -12.19
CA ASN A 21 -11.24 6.26 -13.20
C ASN A 21 -11.63 5.23 -14.29
N LYS A 22 -10.84 4.16 -14.43
CA LYS A 22 -11.12 3.02 -15.32
C LYS A 22 -11.73 1.81 -14.60
N GLY A 23 -12.15 1.98 -13.35
CA GLY A 23 -12.78 0.92 -12.55
C GLY A 23 -11.79 0.04 -11.78
N GLY A 24 -10.52 0.45 -11.67
CA GLY A 24 -9.55 -0.22 -10.80
C GLY A 24 -9.92 -0.05 -9.33
N THR A 25 -10.03 -1.15 -8.60
CA THR A 25 -10.51 -1.17 -7.21
C THR A 25 -9.54 -1.84 -6.24
N HIS A 26 -8.51 -2.53 -6.72
CA HIS A 26 -7.58 -3.30 -5.89
C HIS A 26 -6.14 -3.09 -6.37
N LEU A 27 -5.20 -3.11 -5.45
CA LEU A 27 -3.77 -3.16 -5.72
C LEU A 27 -3.04 -3.82 -4.55
N ASP A 28 -1.86 -4.35 -4.82
CA ASP A 28 -0.93 -4.84 -3.83
C ASP A 28 0.36 -4.00 -3.83
N CYS A 29 1.04 -3.95 -2.69
CA CYS A 29 2.31 -3.25 -2.59
C CYS A 29 3.15 -3.71 -1.40
N PHE A 30 4.45 -3.43 -1.44
CA PHE A 30 5.28 -3.61 -0.26
C PHE A 30 4.91 -2.60 0.84
N ASP A 31 4.94 -3.08 2.08
CA ASP A 31 4.85 -2.21 3.25
C ASP A 31 5.97 -1.14 3.24
N GLY A 32 5.73 -0.03 3.94
CA GLY A 32 6.60 1.14 3.94
C GLY A 32 5.85 2.38 3.45
N ALA A 33 6.38 3.07 2.44
CA ALA A 33 5.83 4.35 1.99
C ALA A 33 4.64 4.22 1.03
N LEU A 34 4.54 3.09 0.30
CA LEU A 34 3.55 2.89 -0.76
C LEU A 34 2.10 2.89 -0.25
N PRO A 35 1.74 2.16 0.83
CA PRO A 35 0.37 2.17 1.32
C PRO A 35 -0.12 3.57 1.69
N GLN A 36 0.77 4.39 2.27
CA GLN A 36 0.46 5.78 2.61
C GLN A 36 0.22 6.62 1.36
N MET A 37 1.01 6.41 0.29
CA MET A 37 0.81 7.12 -0.98
C MET A 37 -0.52 6.74 -1.64
N TYR A 38 -0.84 5.44 -1.73
CA TYR A 38 -2.10 4.98 -2.33
C TYR A 38 -3.31 5.41 -1.54
N SER A 39 -3.18 5.42 -0.21
CA SER A 39 -4.26 5.85 0.64
C SER A 39 -4.73 7.26 0.30
N LYS A 40 -3.87 8.19 -0.14
CA LYS A 40 -4.27 9.54 -0.59
C LYS A 40 -5.40 9.54 -1.63
N HIS A 41 -5.52 8.44 -2.36
CA HIS A 41 -6.48 8.23 -3.44
C HIS A 41 -7.59 7.26 -3.03
N GLY A 42 -7.90 7.13 -1.73
CA GLY A 42 -9.04 6.34 -1.25
C GLY A 42 -8.75 4.87 -0.95
N PHE A 43 -7.51 4.40 -1.10
CA PHE A 43 -7.18 3.02 -0.79
C PHE A 43 -7.03 2.78 0.73
N VAL A 44 -7.56 1.66 1.19
CA VAL A 44 -7.46 1.17 2.58
C VAL A 44 -6.84 -0.22 2.59
N PRO A 45 -5.99 -0.55 3.58
CA PRO A 45 -5.37 -1.87 3.66
C PRO A 45 -6.42 -2.92 4.06
N THR A 46 -6.45 -4.06 3.38
CA THR A 46 -7.44 -5.14 3.58
C THR A 46 -6.82 -6.47 3.97
N ALA A 47 -5.60 -6.75 3.51
CA ALA A 47 -4.86 -7.94 3.90
C ALA A 47 -3.36 -7.69 3.93
N LYS A 48 -2.62 -8.53 4.65
CA LYS A 48 -1.16 -8.56 4.58
C LYS A 48 -0.63 -9.99 4.56
N VAL A 49 0.46 -10.20 3.86
CA VAL A 49 1.15 -11.49 3.79
C VAL A 49 2.66 -11.29 3.89
N ALA A 50 3.33 -12.19 4.60
CA ALA A 50 4.79 -12.20 4.63
C ALA A 50 5.31 -12.64 3.26
N PHE A 51 6.29 -11.93 2.73
CA PHE A 51 7.02 -12.37 1.55
C PHE A 51 7.82 -13.62 1.93
N ASN A 52 7.60 -14.73 1.22
CA ASN A 52 8.12 -16.05 1.58
C ASN A 52 9.20 -16.55 0.58
N ASP A 53 9.94 -15.66 -0.10
CA ASP A 53 11.09 -16.08 -0.91
C ASP A 53 12.27 -16.53 -0.01
N THR A 54 12.31 -17.83 0.26
CA THR A 54 12.96 -18.45 1.42
C THR A 54 14.49 -18.37 1.47
N SER A 55 15.18 -18.00 0.39
CA SER A 55 16.65 -17.96 0.37
C SER A 55 17.22 -16.57 0.68
N SER A 56 16.69 -15.56 0.00
CA SER A 56 17.11 -14.15 0.11
C SER A 56 16.59 -13.50 1.41
N LEU A 57 15.35 -13.80 1.81
CA LEU A 57 14.77 -13.34 3.08
C LEU A 57 15.47 -13.93 4.29
N LYS A 58 15.89 -15.20 4.26
CA LYS A 58 16.61 -15.80 5.39
C LYS A 58 17.92 -15.05 5.64
N ILE A 59 18.69 -14.76 4.59
CA ILE A 59 19.92 -13.98 4.71
C ILE A 59 19.62 -12.56 5.20
N GLY A 60 18.59 -11.91 4.67
CA GLY A 60 18.17 -10.58 5.12
C GLY A 60 17.77 -10.53 6.59
N ILE A 61 16.91 -11.46 7.04
CA ILE A 61 16.44 -11.57 8.42
C ILE A 61 17.59 -11.91 9.38
N LEU A 62 18.49 -12.83 8.98
CA LEU A 62 19.71 -13.14 9.75
C LEU A 62 20.63 -11.92 9.89
N ASN A 63 20.58 -11.00 8.93
CA ASN A 63 21.27 -9.72 8.96
C ASN A 63 20.44 -8.58 9.60
N GLY A 64 19.33 -8.91 10.29
CA GLY A 64 18.51 -7.95 11.04
C GLY A 64 17.51 -7.15 10.19
N MET A 65 17.26 -7.55 8.95
CA MET A 65 16.21 -6.94 8.13
C MET A 65 14.82 -7.40 8.60
N ALA A 66 13.89 -6.46 8.72
CA ALA A 66 12.49 -6.80 8.92
C ALA A 66 11.98 -7.67 7.74
N PRO A 67 11.09 -8.63 7.98
CA PRO A 67 10.47 -9.41 6.91
C PRO A 67 9.78 -8.46 5.93
N LEU A 68 9.96 -8.70 4.63
CA LEU A 68 9.21 -7.99 3.60
C LEU A 68 7.75 -8.42 3.68
N ILE A 69 6.83 -7.46 3.68
CA ILE A 69 5.39 -7.70 3.81
C ILE A 69 4.72 -7.12 2.57
N PHE A 70 3.86 -7.90 1.93
CA PHE A 70 2.91 -7.39 0.96
C PHE A 70 1.63 -6.95 1.67
N ILE A 71 1.13 -5.78 1.27
CA ILE A 71 -0.11 -5.16 1.72
C ILE A 71 -1.04 -5.10 0.53
N PHE A 72 -2.21 -5.71 0.68
CA PHE A 72 -3.31 -5.60 -0.26
C PHE A 72 -4.17 -4.44 0.17
N MET A 73 -4.62 -3.65 -0.80
CA MET A 73 -5.44 -2.48 -0.56
C MET A 73 -6.62 -2.44 -1.53
N SER A 74 -7.77 -2.04 -1.01
CA SER A 74 -8.99 -1.87 -1.78
C SER A 74 -9.42 -0.40 -1.79
N TYR A 75 -10.00 0.04 -2.90
CA TYR A 75 -10.51 1.39 -3.07
C TYR A 75 -11.84 1.54 -2.33
N ASP A 76 -11.89 2.47 -1.39
CA ASP A 76 -13.08 2.86 -0.67
C ASP A 76 -13.45 4.30 -1.07
N SER A 77 -14.57 4.44 -1.77
CA SER A 77 -15.02 5.74 -2.27
C SER A 77 -15.41 6.71 -1.15
N ASP A 78 -15.77 6.20 0.03
CA ASP A 78 -16.10 7.04 1.18
C ASP A 78 -14.82 7.42 1.94
N ALA A 79 -13.82 6.54 2.01
CA ALA A 79 -12.47 6.90 2.45
C ALA A 79 -11.84 7.98 1.54
N ALA A 80 -12.13 7.96 0.23
CA ALA A 80 -11.70 9.00 -0.70
C ALA A 80 -12.34 10.37 -0.43
N LYS A 81 -13.60 10.39 0.05
CA LYS A 81 -14.37 11.62 0.34
C LYS A 81 -14.11 12.17 1.75
N THR A 82 -13.94 11.30 2.73
CA THR A 82 -13.87 11.66 4.16
C THR A 82 -12.48 12.10 4.59
N VAL A 83 -11.44 11.55 3.97
CA VAL A 83 -10.06 11.81 4.41
C VAL A 83 -9.49 12.95 3.57
N GLY A 84 -9.63 14.17 4.08
CA GLY A 84 -8.94 15.34 3.53
C GLY A 84 -7.42 15.13 3.44
N PRO A 85 -6.69 15.97 2.67
CA PRO A 85 -5.31 15.71 2.24
C PRO A 85 -4.25 15.71 3.37
N ASN A 86 -4.62 15.85 4.65
CA ASN A 86 -3.69 16.01 5.76
C ASN A 86 -2.91 14.71 6.07
N GLN A 87 -1.74 14.60 5.45
CA GLN A 87 -0.84 13.46 5.57
C GLN A 87 -0.31 13.20 6.98
N ASN A 88 -0.27 14.23 7.84
CA ASN A 88 0.25 14.12 9.20
C ASN A 88 -0.63 13.23 10.10
N ILE A 89 -1.92 13.10 9.75
CA ILE A 89 -2.87 12.22 10.45
C ILE A 89 -2.98 10.88 9.70
N ARG A 90 -3.02 10.93 8.37
CA ARG A 90 -3.27 9.75 7.53
C ARG A 90 -2.16 8.70 7.62
N GLY A 91 -0.90 9.12 7.61
CA GLY A 91 0.24 8.20 7.65
C GLY A 91 0.21 7.26 8.87
N PRO A 92 0.09 7.80 10.10
CA PRO A 92 -0.06 6.99 11.32
C PRO A 92 -1.27 6.05 11.30
N LEU A 93 -2.43 6.51 10.86
CA LEU A 93 -3.64 5.67 10.81
C LEU A 93 -3.49 4.47 9.88
N ILE A 94 -2.88 4.66 8.70
CA ILE A 94 -2.64 3.56 7.76
C ILE A 94 -1.63 2.56 8.33
N LYS A 95 -0.57 3.03 9.00
CA LYS A 95 0.40 2.15 9.67
C LYS A 95 -0.28 1.31 10.75
N GLN A 96 -1.14 1.93 11.56
CA GLN A 96 -1.90 1.23 12.59
C GLN A 96 -2.84 0.19 11.97
N ALA A 97 -3.62 0.58 10.94
CA ALA A 97 -4.52 -0.35 10.25
C ALA A 97 -3.76 -1.57 9.67
N ILE A 98 -2.59 -1.36 9.07
CA ILE A 98 -1.73 -2.46 8.60
C ILE A 98 -1.24 -3.33 9.76
N ALA A 99 -0.83 -2.72 10.87
CA ALA A 99 -0.36 -3.46 12.05
C ALA A 99 -1.48 -4.36 12.62
N ASP A 100 -2.71 -3.86 12.64
CA ASP A 100 -3.88 -4.55 13.19
C ASP A 100 -4.43 -5.66 12.27
N LEU A 101 -4.09 -5.65 10.97
CA LEU A 101 -4.47 -6.74 10.07
C LEU A 101 -3.86 -8.07 10.52
N PRO A 102 -4.58 -9.20 10.43
CA PRO A 102 -3.98 -10.52 10.55
C PRO A 102 -3.08 -10.80 9.33
N TYR A 103 -2.08 -11.66 9.50
CA TYR A 103 -1.35 -12.22 8.37
C TYR A 103 -2.18 -13.29 7.67
N SER A 104 -2.31 -13.17 6.35
CA SER A 104 -2.81 -14.23 5.49
C SER A 104 -1.81 -15.39 5.39
N SER A 105 -2.32 -16.59 5.15
CA SER A 105 -1.53 -17.82 4.98
C SER A 105 -0.72 -17.86 3.70
N SER A 106 -1.22 -17.22 2.64
CA SER A 106 -0.58 -17.17 1.32
C SER A 106 -0.91 -15.86 0.60
N TYR A 107 -0.22 -15.61 -0.52
CA TYR A 107 -0.52 -14.46 -1.37
C TYR A 107 -1.89 -14.62 -2.02
N GLU A 108 -2.19 -15.82 -2.50
CA GLU A 108 -3.45 -16.17 -3.16
C GLU A 108 -4.66 -16.08 -2.21
N ASP A 109 -4.46 -16.29 -0.91
CA ASP A 109 -5.50 -16.07 0.10
C ASP A 109 -5.71 -14.58 0.36
N ALA A 110 -4.64 -13.78 0.34
CA ALA A 110 -4.72 -12.34 0.53
C ALA A 110 -5.35 -11.60 -0.66
N GLU A 111 -5.12 -12.08 -1.89
CA GLU A 111 -5.68 -11.50 -3.12
C GLU A 111 -7.20 -11.66 -3.25
N LYS A 112 -7.80 -12.62 -2.55
CA LYS A 112 -9.23 -12.91 -2.60
C LYS A 112 -10.08 -12.07 -1.63
N ILE A 113 -9.44 -11.28 -0.77
CA ILE A 113 -10.09 -10.41 0.23
C ILE A 113 -10.44 -9.07 -0.40
#